data_AF-D0LEP6-F1
#
_entry.id   AF-D0LEP6-F1
#
_cell.length_a   1.000
_cell.length_b   1.000
_cell.length_c   1.000
_cell.angle_alpha   90.00
_cell.angle_beta   90.00
_cell.angle_gamma   90.00
#
_symmetry.space_group_name_H-M   'P 1'
#
loop_
_entity.id
_entity.type
_entity.pdbx_description
1 polymer ?
#
loop_
_entity_poly.entity_id
_entity_poly.type
_entity_poly.pdbx_seq_one_letter_code
_entity_poly.pdbx_strand_id
1 'polypeptide(L)'
;MVRSHRSVAAGLVVIAALSAPALLAAPASAQPTPGMPAGVSGQPAPPPGAIAWAIARNQLTYCSLICPHIVDGLVEVPVALVRAPGVYAQARALTGSADRALGIASASVTAPARSAMTGIIDNDLQIVLPRAQNALEVAVVEVLTVNDTLQAGAPPSVVRRAVDDGRIAILDALNAPVVADPPQIARPSTPAQIAAVDAIEVGSAVLFQAPEIVMAGATESADIAAGHLAVHGDPLAARRAGLAHLDRTIAQADQVIGDASRNRHAHR
;
A
#
# COMPACT_ATOMS: atom_id res chain seq x y z
N MET A 1 -33.80 5.00 23.04
CA MET A 1 -34.06 5.54 21.69
C MET A 1 -33.24 4.73 20.69
N VAL A 2 -33.88 3.75 20.06
CA VAL A 2 -33.26 2.84 19.07
C VAL A 2 -33.72 3.32 17.70
N ARG A 3 -32.80 3.84 16.89
CA ARG A 3 -33.08 4.23 15.50
C ARG A 3 -32.57 3.12 14.58
N SER A 4 -33.54 2.48 13.94
CA SER A 4 -33.40 1.46 12.90
C SER A 4 -32.70 2.03 11.67
N HIS A 5 -31.56 1.45 11.28
CA HIS A 5 -30.98 1.63 9.95
C HIS A 5 -31.37 0.42 9.10
N ARG A 6 -32.28 0.63 8.15
CA ARG A 6 -32.55 -0.27 7.03
C ARG A 6 -31.74 0.20 5.82
N SER A 7 -31.13 -0.78 5.13
CA SER A 7 -30.60 -0.74 3.76
C SER A 7 -29.30 0.08 3.60
N VAL A 8 -28.20 -0.46 3.08
CA VAL A 8 -28.03 -1.02 1.73
C VAL A 8 -27.06 -2.20 1.77
N ALA A 9 -27.55 -3.41 1.47
CA ALA A 9 -26.73 -4.57 1.13
C ALA A 9 -26.80 -4.72 -0.39
N ALA A 10 -25.82 -4.15 -1.09
CA ALA A 10 -25.58 -4.41 -2.50
C ALA A 10 -24.13 -4.08 -2.84
N GLY A 11 -23.39 -5.07 -3.33
CA GLY A 11 -22.14 -4.86 -4.04
C GLY A 11 -20.87 -5.13 -3.24
N LEU A 12 -20.49 -6.40 -3.12
CA LEU A 12 -19.07 -6.77 -2.94
C LEU A 12 -18.86 -8.24 -3.32
N VAL A 13 -18.88 -8.50 -4.63
CA VAL A 13 -18.23 -9.68 -5.24
C VAL A 13 -17.66 -9.24 -6.59
N VAL A 14 -16.49 -8.61 -6.60
CA VAL A 14 -15.54 -8.68 -7.71
C VAL A 14 -14.12 -8.61 -7.13
N ILE A 15 -13.64 -9.72 -6.58
CA ILE A 15 -12.19 -9.99 -6.55
C ILE A 15 -12.03 -11.46 -6.94
N ALA A 16 -12.05 -11.70 -8.24
CA ALA A 16 -11.60 -12.96 -8.82
C ALA A 16 -10.45 -12.63 -9.78
N ALA A 17 -9.24 -12.77 -9.24
CA ALA A 17 -8.03 -13.21 -9.92
C ALA A 17 -7.76 -12.64 -11.33
N LEU A 18 -6.97 -11.56 -11.39
CA LEU A 18 -6.04 -11.34 -12.50
C LEU A 18 -4.86 -12.34 -12.38
N SER A 19 -5.17 -13.63 -12.47
CA SER A 19 -4.20 -14.66 -12.86
C SER A 19 -4.14 -14.65 -14.39
N ALA A 20 -3.20 -13.88 -14.95
CA ALA A 20 -2.93 -13.89 -16.37
C ALA A 20 -2.39 -15.28 -16.78
N PRO A 21 -3.01 -16.01 -17.71
CA PRO A 21 -2.33 -17.11 -18.38
C PRO A 21 -1.29 -16.51 -19.32
N ALA A 22 -0.05 -16.98 -19.21
CA ALA A 22 0.98 -16.78 -20.21
C ALA A 22 0.50 -17.37 -21.55
N LEU A 23 0.01 -16.52 -22.45
CA LEU A 23 -0.24 -16.91 -23.84
C LEU A 23 1.09 -16.88 -24.58
N LEU A 24 1.72 -18.05 -24.67
CA LEU A 24 2.73 -18.37 -25.68
C LEU A 24 2.06 -18.28 -27.06
N ALA A 25 2.28 -17.18 -27.78
CA ALA A 25 1.93 -17.08 -29.18
C ALA A 25 3.08 -17.62 -30.04
N ALA A 26 2.79 -18.62 -30.88
CA ALA A 26 3.67 -19.18 -31.90
C ALA A 26 3.99 -18.15 -33.00
N PRO A 27 5.09 -18.31 -33.78
CA PRO A 27 5.51 -17.29 -34.74
C PRO A 27 4.64 -17.36 -35.99
N ALA A 28 3.90 -16.29 -36.27
CA ALA A 28 3.31 -16.07 -37.60
C ALA A 28 4.33 -15.33 -38.46
N SER A 29 4.89 -16.03 -39.44
CA SER A 29 5.72 -15.46 -40.50
C SER A 29 4.90 -14.49 -41.36
N ALA A 30 5.24 -13.20 -41.31
CA ALA A 30 4.66 -12.16 -42.17
C ALA A 30 5.59 -11.86 -43.35
N GLN A 31 5.07 -11.98 -44.58
CA GLN A 31 5.73 -11.53 -45.80
C GLN A 31 5.73 -9.99 -45.89
N PRO A 32 6.75 -9.36 -46.51
CA PRO A 32 6.87 -7.90 -46.56
C PRO A 32 6.08 -7.33 -47.74
N THR A 33 5.15 -6.41 -47.47
CA THR A 33 4.61 -5.48 -48.47
C THR A 33 5.29 -4.12 -48.35
N PRO A 34 5.72 -3.48 -49.47
CA PRO A 34 6.51 -2.26 -49.42
C PRO A 34 5.64 -0.98 -49.34
N GLY A 35 6.09 -0.04 -48.50
CA GLY A 35 6.15 1.38 -48.84
C GLY A 35 4.90 2.24 -48.59
N MET A 36 4.86 2.91 -47.44
CA MET A 36 4.30 4.26 -47.32
C MET A 36 5.10 5.06 -46.27
N PRO A 37 5.29 6.38 -46.48
CA PRO A 37 6.32 7.16 -45.82
C PRO A 37 6.01 7.37 -44.34
N ALA A 38 7.05 7.24 -43.53
CA ALA A 38 7.06 7.54 -42.10
C ALA A 38 6.73 9.02 -41.88
N GLY A 39 5.59 9.26 -41.23
CA GLY A 39 5.15 10.59 -40.84
C GLY A 39 4.30 10.51 -39.58
N VAL A 40 4.97 10.51 -38.44
CA VAL A 40 4.71 11.25 -37.18
C VAL A 40 5.72 10.65 -36.21
N SER A 41 6.73 11.42 -35.84
CA SER A 41 7.67 11.08 -34.77
C SER A 41 6.94 11.12 -33.42
N GLY A 42 6.18 10.07 -33.13
CA GLY A 42 5.76 9.72 -31.77
C GLY A 42 6.91 9.05 -31.03
N GLN A 43 6.92 9.12 -29.70
CA GLN A 43 7.83 8.28 -28.92
C GLN A 43 7.65 6.82 -29.35
N PRO A 44 8.74 6.06 -29.57
CA PRO A 44 8.62 4.66 -29.90
C PRO A 44 7.88 3.95 -28.77
N ALA A 45 6.93 3.10 -29.14
CA ALA A 45 6.22 2.28 -28.16
C ALA A 45 7.22 1.51 -27.29
N PRO A 46 6.94 1.30 -25.99
CA PRO A 46 7.84 0.58 -25.11
C PRO A 46 8.23 -0.78 -25.70
N PRO A 47 9.48 -1.24 -25.54
CA PRO A 47 9.85 -2.57 -26.00
C PRO A 47 9.03 -3.63 -25.26
N PRO A 48 8.77 -4.81 -25.88
CA PRO A 48 8.13 -5.93 -25.19
C PRO A 48 8.85 -6.24 -23.87
N GLY A 49 8.09 -6.42 -22.80
CA GLY A 49 8.63 -6.70 -21.47
C GLY A 49 9.07 -5.47 -20.65
N ALA A 50 9.09 -4.25 -21.21
CA ALA A 50 9.52 -3.05 -20.47
C ALA A 50 8.70 -2.80 -19.19
N ILE A 51 7.37 -2.95 -19.28
CA ILE A 51 6.46 -2.80 -18.13
C ILE A 51 6.73 -3.87 -17.07
N ALA A 52 6.86 -5.15 -17.49
CA ALA A 52 7.14 -6.26 -16.58
C ALA A 52 8.49 -6.08 -15.86
N TRP A 53 9.51 -5.63 -16.60
CA TRP A 53 10.82 -5.30 -16.04
C TRP A 53 10.74 -4.14 -15.05
N ALA A 54 9.99 -3.07 -15.39
CA ALA A 54 9.81 -1.93 -14.49
C ALA A 54 9.11 -2.35 -13.18
N ILE A 55 8.09 -3.22 -13.25
CA ILE A 55 7.45 -3.80 -12.06
C ILE A 55 8.46 -4.60 -11.23
N ALA A 56 9.22 -5.51 -11.85
CA ALA A 56 10.22 -6.33 -11.13
C ALA A 56 11.29 -5.46 -10.44
N ARG A 57 11.79 -4.44 -11.13
CA ARG A 57 12.75 -3.48 -10.56
C ARG A 57 12.12 -2.69 -9.41
N ASN A 58 10.86 -2.26 -9.53
CA ASN A 58 10.16 -1.56 -8.47
C ASN A 58 10.02 -2.44 -7.21
N GLN A 59 9.77 -3.75 -7.34
CA GLN A 59 9.76 -4.65 -6.17
C GLN A 59 11.11 -4.66 -5.43
N LEU A 60 12.23 -4.62 -6.16
CA LEU A 60 13.56 -4.55 -5.55
C LEU A 60 13.79 -3.19 -4.87
N THR A 61 13.41 -2.09 -5.52
CA THR A 61 13.52 -0.75 -4.95
C THR A 61 12.67 -0.60 -3.69
N TYR A 62 11.41 -1.05 -3.72
CA TYR A 62 10.51 -1.00 -2.56
C TYR A 62 11.02 -1.86 -1.40
N CYS A 63 11.49 -3.08 -1.70
CA CYS A 63 12.13 -3.90 -0.69
C CYS A 63 13.39 -3.23 -0.13
N SER A 64 14.19 -2.50 -0.91
CA SER A 64 15.36 -1.80 -0.35
C SER A 64 15.01 -0.75 0.71
N LEU A 65 13.78 -0.23 0.70
CA LEU A 65 13.25 0.70 1.71
C LEU A 65 12.68 -0.04 2.93
N ILE A 66 11.94 -1.13 2.71
CA ILE A 66 11.17 -1.82 3.76
C ILE A 66 11.96 -2.98 4.39
N CYS A 67 12.69 -3.75 3.60
CA CYS A 67 13.35 -4.98 4.02
C CYS A 67 14.42 -4.80 5.11
N PRO A 68 15.18 -3.69 5.21
CA PRO A 68 16.05 -3.45 6.37
C PRO A 68 15.27 -3.53 7.69
N HIS A 69 14.10 -2.90 7.77
CA HIS A 69 13.25 -2.92 8.96
C HIS A 69 12.63 -4.29 9.24
N ILE A 70 12.32 -5.07 8.20
CA ILE A 70 11.92 -6.48 8.35
C ILE A 70 13.06 -7.27 8.99
N VAL A 71 14.30 -7.11 8.50
CA VAL A 71 15.48 -7.79 9.05
C VAL A 71 15.71 -7.36 10.50
N ASP A 72 15.62 -6.07 10.81
CA ASP A 72 15.73 -5.56 12.18
C ASP A 72 14.68 -6.24 13.08
N GLY A 73 13.42 -6.31 12.66
CA GLY A 73 12.37 -6.99 13.41
C GLY A 73 12.62 -8.50 13.59
N LEU A 74 13.07 -9.19 12.54
CA LEU A 74 13.35 -10.63 12.57
C LEU A 74 14.58 -10.98 13.41
N VAL A 75 15.49 -10.05 13.65
CA VAL A 75 16.71 -10.29 14.44
C VAL A 75 16.56 -9.75 15.86
N GLU A 76 16.17 -8.49 16.01
CA GLU A 76 16.16 -7.82 17.31
C GLU A 76 15.08 -8.36 18.24
N VAL A 77 13.87 -8.66 17.72
CA VAL A 77 12.77 -9.16 18.56
C VAL A 77 13.09 -10.54 19.15
N PRO A 78 13.55 -11.55 18.38
CA PRO A 78 13.94 -12.83 18.98
C PRO A 78 15.13 -12.71 19.93
N VAL A 79 16.13 -11.88 19.62
CA VAL A 79 17.27 -11.65 20.51
C VAL A 79 16.81 -11.01 21.82
N ALA A 80 15.93 -10.01 21.76
CA ALA A 80 15.33 -9.38 22.93
C ALA A 80 14.53 -10.39 23.75
N LEU A 81 13.72 -11.23 23.10
CA LEU A 81 12.92 -12.26 23.77
C LEU A 81 13.80 -13.26 24.53
N VAL A 82 14.92 -13.71 23.94
CA VAL A 82 15.89 -14.58 24.60
C VAL A 82 16.54 -13.90 25.82
N ARG A 83 16.77 -12.59 25.74
CA ARG A 83 17.38 -11.80 26.83
C ARG A 83 16.39 -11.38 27.92
N ALA A 84 15.08 -11.37 27.63
CA ALA A 84 14.05 -10.86 28.51
C ALA A 84 14.06 -11.45 29.94
N PRO A 85 14.32 -12.76 30.17
CA PRO A 85 14.41 -13.30 31.53
C PRO A 85 15.55 -12.68 32.35
N GLY A 86 16.70 -12.41 31.71
CA GLY A 86 17.83 -11.74 32.35
C GLY A 86 17.53 -10.29 32.69
N VAL A 87 16.88 -9.58 31.74
CA VAL A 87 16.39 -8.21 31.95
C VAL A 87 15.40 -8.15 33.12
N TYR A 88 14.46 -9.10 33.18
CA TYR A 88 13.53 -9.23 34.30
C TYR A 88 14.26 -9.43 35.62
N ALA A 89 15.16 -10.40 35.71
CA ALA A 89 15.89 -10.70 36.95
C ALA A 89 16.70 -9.48 37.45
N GLN A 90 17.39 -8.79 36.54
CA GLN A 90 18.11 -7.56 36.86
C GLN A 90 17.17 -6.45 37.31
N ALA A 91 16.07 -6.22 36.60
CA ALA A 91 15.09 -5.21 36.96
C ALA A 91 14.39 -5.50 38.29
N ARG A 92 14.15 -6.77 38.64
CA ARG A 92 13.64 -7.17 39.96
C ARG A 92 14.60 -6.78 41.07
N ALA A 93 15.89 -7.06 40.89
CA ALA A 93 16.92 -6.73 41.86
C ALA A 93 17.04 -5.21 42.08
N LEU A 94 16.91 -4.41 41.01
CA LEU A 94 17.03 -2.95 41.07
C LEU A 94 15.78 -2.25 41.61
N THR A 95 14.59 -2.70 41.21
CA THR A 95 13.35 -1.98 41.50
C THR A 95 12.61 -2.49 42.73
N GLY A 96 12.86 -3.74 43.16
CA GLY A 96 12.07 -4.41 44.19
C GLY A 96 10.61 -4.72 43.77
N SER A 97 10.12 -4.27 42.61
CA SER A 97 8.73 -4.47 42.15
C SER A 97 8.60 -5.47 40.99
N ALA A 98 7.69 -6.44 41.14
CA ALA A 98 7.52 -7.52 40.16
C ALA A 98 6.91 -7.01 38.86
N ASP A 99 5.92 -6.14 39.00
CA ASP A 99 5.24 -5.48 37.90
C ASP A 99 6.18 -4.55 37.15
N ARG A 100 6.98 -3.72 37.85
CA ARG A 100 7.95 -2.85 37.18
C ARG A 100 9.00 -3.64 36.41
N ALA A 101 9.50 -4.74 37.00
CA ALA A 101 10.46 -5.59 36.30
C ALA A 101 9.84 -6.30 35.09
N LEU A 102 8.58 -6.72 35.18
CA LEU A 102 7.84 -7.26 34.04
C LEU A 102 7.71 -6.21 32.95
N GLY A 103 7.30 -4.98 33.29
CA GLY A 103 7.22 -3.88 32.34
C GLY A 103 8.54 -3.59 31.66
N ILE A 104 9.66 -3.55 32.40
CA ILE A 104 11.00 -3.34 31.84
C ILE A 104 11.40 -4.48 30.89
N ALA A 105 11.16 -5.73 31.28
CA ALA A 105 11.45 -6.89 30.43
C ALA A 105 10.57 -6.92 29.18
N SER A 106 9.27 -6.63 29.30
CA SER A 106 8.34 -6.51 28.17
C SER A 106 8.77 -5.38 27.24
N ALA A 107 9.11 -4.21 27.79
CA ALA A 107 9.56 -3.05 27.02
C ALA A 107 10.83 -3.36 26.19
N SER A 108 11.72 -4.20 26.73
CA SER A 108 12.92 -4.63 25.98
C SER A 108 12.59 -5.44 24.72
N VAL A 109 11.41 -6.06 24.64
CA VAL A 109 10.94 -6.84 23.48
C VAL A 109 10.00 -6.02 22.59
N THR A 110 9.09 -5.24 23.18
CA THR A 110 8.11 -4.44 22.44
C THR A 110 8.74 -3.25 21.75
N ALA A 111 9.79 -2.65 22.30
CA ALA A 111 10.47 -1.50 21.70
C ALA A 111 11.09 -1.82 20.32
N PRO A 112 11.92 -2.89 20.15
CA PRO A 112 12.41 -3.26 18.82
C PRO A 112 11.27 -3.69 17.88
N ALA A 113 10.24 -4.36 18.39
CA ALA A 113 9.08 -4.74 17.58
C ALA A 113 8.33 -3.51 17.04
N ARG A 114 8.10 -2.50 17.87
CA ARG A 114 7.53 -1.21 17.48
C ARG A 114 8.43 -0.51 16.47
N SER A 115 9.72 -0.41 16.74
CA SER A 115 10.68 0.25 15.84
C SER A 115 10.68 -0.37 14.44
N ALA A 116 10.74 -1.70 14.35
CA ALA A 116 10.68 -2.41 13.08
C ALA A 116 9.34 -2.17 12.37
N MET A 117 8.22 -2.29 13.09
CA MET A 117 6.89 -2.15 12.52
C MET A 117 6.61 -0.72 12.02
N THR A 118 6.95 0.30 12.80
CA THR A 118 6.88 1.71 12.39
C THR A 118 7.75 1.95 11.17
N GLY A 119 8.98 1.44 11.14
CA GLY A 119 9.87 1.58 9.98
C GLY A 119 9.30 0.93 8.70
N ILE A 120 8.70 -0.25 8.81
CA ILE A 120 8.03 -0.93 7.68
C ILE A 120 6.86 -0.09 7.17
N ILE A 121 5.94 0.27 8.08
CA ILE A 121 4.65 0.87 7.73
C ILE A 121 4.81 2.32 7.28
N ASP A 122 5.68 3.10 7.91
CA ASP A 122 5.92 4.49 7.48
C ASP A 122 6.51 4.52 6.08
N ASN A 123 7.46 3.64 5.76
CA ASN A 123 8.01 3.54 4.41
C ASN A 123 6.96 3.07 3.40
N ASP A 124 6.09 2.12 3.78
CA ASP A 124 5.04 1.67 2.88
C ASP A 124 4.02 2.78 2.61
N LEU A 125 3.39 3.30 3.66
CA LEU A 125 2.30 4.28 3.56
C LEU A 125 2.73 5.63 2.99
N GLN A 126 3.96 6.08 3.26
CA GLN A 126 4.39 7.42 2.83
C GLN A 126 5.10 7.42 1.48
N ILE A 127 5.70 6.29 1.07
CA ILE A 127 6.60 6.26 -0.10
C ILE A 127 6.16 5.20 -1.12
N VAL A 128 6.01 3.94 -0.70
CA VAL A 128 5.81 2.82 -1.62
C VAL A 128 4.38 2.75 -2.13
N LEU A 129 3.41 2.71 -1.21
CA LEU A 129 1.99 2.56 -1.52
C LEU A 129 1.46 3.71 -2.40
N PRO A 130 1.68 5.01 -2.08
CA PRO A 130 1.20 6.10 -2.92
C PRO A 130 1.74 6.02 -4.36
N ARG A 131 3.02 5.66 -4.52
CA ARG A 131 3.62 5.50 -5.84
C ARG A 131 3.04 4.31 -6.60
N ALA A 132 2.92 3.16 -5.95
CA ALA A 132 2.33 1.96 -6.55
C ALA A 132 0.88 2.21 -6.98
N GLN A 133 0.12 2.90 -6.14
CA GLN A 133 -1.25 3.30 -6.42
C GLN A 133 -1.33 4.24 -7.64
N ASN A 134 -0.50 5.29 -7.73
CA ASN A 134 -0.47 6.19 -8.88
C ASN A 134 -0.22 5.42 -10.20
N ALA A 135 0.68 4.44 -10.19
CA ALA A 135 0.95 3.61 -11.37
C ALA A 135 -0.23 2.70 -11.73
N LEU A 136 -0.94 2.16 -10.74
CA LEU A 136 -2.15 1.35 -10.95
C LEU A 136 -3.28 2.20 -11.54
N GLU A 137 -3.50 3.40 -11.00
CA GLU A 137 -4.55 4.31 -11.49
C GLU A 137 -4.30 4.75 -12.93
N VAL A 138 -3.05 5.08 -13.28
CA VAL A 138 -2.66 5.33 -14.68
C VAL A 138 -2.98 4.12 -15.54
N ALA A 139 -2.58 2.91 -15.13
CA ALA A 139 -2.85 1.70 -15.90
C ALA A 139 -4.35 1.46 -16.13
N VAL A 140 -5.18 1.69 -15.12
CA VAL A 140 -6.63 1.52 -15.22
C VAL A 140 -7.25 2.60 -16.12
N VAL A 141 -6.85 3.87 -15.99
CA VAL A 141 -7.33 4.97 -16.85
C VAL A 141 -6.96 4.73 -18.32
N GLU A 142 -5.74 4.28 -18.60
CA GLU A 142 -5.29 4.01 -19.97
C GLU A 142 -6.00 2.80 -20.59
N VAL A 143 -6.24 1.74 -19.81
CA VAL A 143 -7.04 0.58 -20.27
C VAL A 143 -8.47 1.01 -20.61
N LEU A 144 -9.09 1.86 -19.78
CA LEU A 144 -10.42 2.39 -20.06
C LEU A 144 -10.41 3.30 -21.29
N THR A 145 -9.37 4.10 -21.50
CA THR A 145 -9.21 4.93 -22.70
C THR A 145 -9.14 4.10 -23.99
N VAL A 146 -8.40 2.98 -23.96
CA VAL A 146 -8.38 2.03 -25.08
C VAL A 146 -9.75 1.40 -25.32
N ASN A 147 -10.45 0.99 -24.25
CA ASN A 147 -11.80 0.44 -24.35
C ASN A 147 -12.78 1.47 -24.94
N ASP A 148 -12.77 2.72 -24.49
CA ASP A 148 -13.63 3.78 -25.00
C ASP A 148 -13.36 4.03 -26.49
N THR A 149 -12.08 4.01 -26.89
CA THR A 149 -11.66 4.11 -28.30
C THR A 149 -12.21 2.94 -29.14
N LEU A 150 -12.19 1.72 -28.61
CA LEU A 150 -12.77 0.54 -29.27
C LEU A 150 -14.29 0.66 -29.41
N GLN A 151 -15.00 1.05 -28.34
CA GLN A 151 -16.46 1.17 -28.33
C GLN A 151 -16.96 2.30 -29.25
N ALA A 152 -16.16 3.34 -29.47
CA ALA A 152 -16.44 4.38 -30.45
C ALA A 152 -16.33 3.90 -31.92
N GLY A 153 -15.95 2.65 -32.17
CA GLY A 153 -15.79 2.10 -33.52
C GLY A 153 -14.56 2.67 -34.26
N ALA A 154 -13.54 3.10 -33.51
CA ALA A 154 -12.36 3.71 -34.10
C ALA A 154 -11.60 2.73 -35.03
N PRO A 155 -10.96 3.22 -36.10
CA PRO A 155 -10.14 2.40 -36.98
C PRO A 155 -9.02 1.66 -36.22
N PRO A 156 -8.56 0.48 -36.69
CA PRO A 156 -7.51 -0.29 -36.02
C PRO A 156 -6.19 0.47 -35.78
N SER A 157 -5.86 1.45 -36.63
CA SER A 157 -4.68 2.30 -36.47
C SER A 157 -4.80 3.26 -35.28
N VAL A 158 -6.00 3.75 -34.98
CA VAL A 158 -6.29 4.63 -33.84
C VAL A 158 -6.26 3.84 -32.54
N VAL A 159 -6.86 2.64 -32.53
CA VAL A 159 -6.81 1.73 -31.37
C VAL A 159 -5.37 1.36 -31.04
N ARG A 160 -4.56 1.00 -32.06
CA ARG A 160 -3.15 0.67 -31.86
C ARG A 160 -2.37 1.83 -31.23
N ARG A 161 -2.61 3.05 -31.70
CA ARG A 161 -1.99 4.25 -31.12
C ARG A 161 -2.40 4.43 -29.66
N ALA A 162 -3.67 4.32 -29.33
CA ALA A 162 -4.14 4.40 -27.94
C ALA A 162 -3.48 3.34 -27.03
N VAL A 163 -3.26 2.13 -27.54
CA VAL A 163 -2.52 1.09 -26.82
C VAL A 163 -1.06 1.49 -26.61
N ASP A 164 -0.39 2.00 -27.64
CA ASP A 164 1.02 2.41 -27.52
C ASP A 164 1.18 3.61 -26.58
N ASP A 165 0.31 4.61 -26.68
CA ASP A 165 0.26 5.78 -25.78
C ASP A 165 0.02 5.34 -24.33
N GLY A 166 -0.95 4.45 -24.10
CA GLY A 166 -1.23 3.90 -22.77
C GLY A 166 -0.04 3.12 -22.20
N ARG A 167 0.67 2.35 -23.03
CA ARG A 167 1.89 1.64 -22.62
C ARG A 167 3.01 2.60 -22.22
N ILE A 168 3.17 3.72 -22.93
CA ILE A 168 4.13 4.79 -22.59
C ILE A 168 3.75 5.37 -21.23
N ALA A 169 2.51 5.81 -21.04
CA ALA A 169 2.03 6.41 -19.81
C ALA A 169 2.21 5.48 -18.59
N ILE A 170 1.89 4.20 -18.74
CA ILE A 170 2.11 3.19 -17.70
C ILE A 170 3.59 3.05 -17.36
N LEU A 171 4.46 2.97 -18.38
CA LEU A 171 5.89 2.83 -18.16
C LEU A 171 6.47 4.09 -17.49
N ASP A 172 6.01 5.27 -17.87
CA ASP A 172 6.43 6.53 -17.26
C ASP A 172 5.99 6.61 -15.80
N ALA A 173 4.75 6.23 -15.49
CA ALA A 173 4.26 6.14 -14.11
C ALA A 173 5.07 5.13 -13.27
N LEU A 174 5.38 3.95 -13.84
CA LEU A 174 6.23 2.94 -13.21
C LEU A 174 7.70 3.38 -13.06
N ASN A 175 8.15 4.37 -13.81
CA ASN A 175 9.49 4.96 -13.73
C ASN A 175 9.52 6.27 -12.92
N ALA A 176 8.38 6.76 -12.45
CA ALA A 176 8.30 8.00 -11.68
C ALA A 176 9.20 7.93 -10.43
N PRO A 177 9.75 9.06 -9.96
CA PRO A 177 10.58 9.09 -8.76
C PRO A 177 9.93 8.43 -7.55
N VAL A 178 10.75 7.85 -6.67
CA VAL A 178 10.31 7.28 -5.40
C VAL A 178 10.53 8.34 -4.34
N VAL A 179 9.45 9.04 -3.98
CA VAL A 179 9.46 10.16 -3.04
C VAL A 179 8.22 10.08 -2.16
N ALA A 180 8.27 10.73 -0.99
CA ALA A 180 7.10 10.90 -0.16
C ALA A 180 6.08 11.83 -0.85
N ASP A 181 4.79 11.56 -0.65
CA ASP A 181 3.67 12.32 -1.21
C ASP A 181 3.81 12.62 -2.72
N PRO A 182 3.93 11.58 -3.57
CA PRO A 182 4.11 11.78 -5.01
C PRO A 182 2.88 12.49 -5.60
N PRO A 183 3.07 13.41 -6.57
CA PRO A 183 1.95 14.07 -7.23
C PRO A 183 1.10 13.04 -7.98
N GLN A 184 -0.22 13.28 -8.02
CA GLN A 184 -1.15 12.46 -8.76
C GLN A 184 -0.83 12.49 -10.26
N ILE A 185 -0.64 11.30 -10.86
CA ILE A 185 -0.23 11.16 -12.27
C ILE A 185 -1.43 10.84 -13.16
N ALA A 186 -2.36 10.00 -12.69
CA ALA A 186 -3.54 9.60 -13.44
C ALA A 186 -4.41 10.82 -13.78
N ARG A 187 -4.94 10.85 -15.00
CA ARG A 187 -5.79 11.93 -15.52
C ARG A 187 -7.14 11.38 -16.00
N PRO A 188 -8.02 10.94 -15.09
CA PRO A 188 -9.34 10.46 -15.48
C PRO A 188 -10.15 11.60 -16.11
N SER A 189 -10.85 11.31 -17.19
CA SER A 189 -11.61 12.28 -18.00
C SER A 189 -13.06 11.88 -18.26
N THR A 190 -13.40 10.60 -18.04
CA THR A 190 -14.76 10.08 -18.18
C THR A 190 -15.33 9.65 -16.83
N PRO A 191 -16.67 9.59 -16.65
CA PRO A 191 -17.27 9.11 -15.41
C PRO A 191 -16.81 7.70 -15.00
N ALA A 192 -16.57 6.82 -15.96
CA ALA A 192 -16.07 5.47 -15.70
C ALA A 192 -14.62 5.49 -15.19
N GLN A 193 -13.77 6.33 -15.76
CA GLN A 193 -12.38 6.51 -15.30
C GLN A 193 -12.33 7.12 -13.90
N ILE A 194 -13.15 8.14 -13.63
CA ILE A 194 -13.27 8.76 -12.30
C ILE A 194 -13.72 7.71 -11.27
N ALA A 195 -14.80 6.97 -11.58
CA ALA A 195 -15.29 5.93 -10.68
C ALA A 195 -14.27 4.82 -10.42
N ALA A 196 -13.42 4.50 -11.41
CA ALA A 196 -12.37 3.51 -11.24
C ALA A 196 -11.23 4.01 -10.33
N VAL A 197 -10.82 5.28 -10.48
CA VAL A 197 -9.83 5.91 -9.58
C VAL A 197 -10.38 6.01 -8.16
N ASP A 198 -11.62 6.50 -7.99
CA ASP A 198 -12.29 6.54 -6.68
C ASP A 198 -12.34 5.14 -6.02
N ALA A 199 -12.61 4.09 -6.80
CA ALA A 199 -12.65 2.72 -6.30
C ALA A 199 -11.25 2.21 -5.88
N ILE A 200 -10.19 2.61 -6.59
CA ILE A 200 -8.81 2.30 -6.22
C ILE A 200 -8.43 3.02 -4.92
N GLU A 201 -8.78 4.29 -4.76
CA GLU A 201 -8.51 5.05 -3.53
C GLU A 201 -9.19 4.42 -2.31
N VAL A 202 -10.49 4.12 -2.42
CA VAL A 202 -11.24 3.44 -1.34
C VAL A 202 -10.68 2.04 -1.09
N GLY A 203 -10.37 1.29 -2.14
CA GLY A 203 -9.76 -0.04 -2.04
C GLY A 203 -8.40 0.02 -1.33
N SER A 204 -7.58 1.00 -1.68
CA SER A 204 -6.27 1.26 -1.06
C SER A 204 -6.41 1.58 0.43
N ALA A 205 -7.35 2.47 0.77
CA ALA A 205 -7.63 2.83 2.16
C ALA A 205 -8.06 1.61 2.99
N VAL A 206 -8.94 0.76 2.47
CA VAL A 206 -9.49 -0.39 3.20
C VAL A 206 -8.53 -1.58 3.27
N LEU A 207 -7.81 -1.86 2.19
CA LEU A 207 -7.00 -3.09 2.08
C LEU A 207 -5.55 -2.91 2.55
N PHE A 208 -5.02 -1.68 2.50
CA PHE A 208 -3.63 -1.41 2.84
C PHE A 208 -3.54 -0.40 3.98
N GLN A 209 -4.01 0.83 3.76
CA GLN A 209 -3.74 1.93 4.70
C GLN A 209 -4.30 1.70 6.10
N ALA A 210 -5.61 1.43 6.21
CA ALA A 210 -6.25 1.21 7.51
C ALA A 210 -5.70 -0.03 8.25
N PRO A 211 -5.56 -1.20 7.62
CA PRO A 211 -4.93 -2.36 8.26
C PRO A 211 -3.50 -2.09 8.75
N GLU A 212 -2.68 -1.40 7.96
CA GLU A 212 -1.32 -1.05 8.35
C GLU A 212 -1.31 -0.07 9.52
N ILE A 213 -2.10 1.00 9.47
CA ILE A 213 -2.27 1.93 10.60
C ILE A 213 -2.60 1.16 11.89
N VAL A 214 -3.58 0.24 11.84
CA VAL A 214 -3.96 -0.58 13.00
C VAL A 214 -2.81 -1.50 13.45
N MET A 215 -2.05 -2.08 12.52
CA MET A 215 -0.91 -2.94 12.85
C MET A 215 0.22 -2.17 13.54
N ALA A 216 0.56 -0.98 13.03
CA ALA A 216 1.48 -0.06 13.70
C ALA A 216 0.99 0.26 15.10
N GLY A 217 -0.27 0.72 15.22
CA GLY A 217 -0.88 1.06 16.51
C GLY A 217 -0.93 -0.09 17.50
N ALA A 218 -1.10 -1.34 17.05
CA ALA A 218 -1.06 -2.50 17.92
C ALA A 218 0.34 -2.69 18.55
N THR A 219 1.41 -2.56 17.75
CA THR A 219 2.78 -2.64 18.26
C THR A 219 3.14 -1.47 19.16
N GLU A 220 2.71 -0.26 18.81
CA GLU A 220 2.88 0.94 19.65
C GLU A 220 2.13 0.83 20.96
N SER A 221 0.90 0.32 20.94
CA SER A 221 0.07 0.12 22.14
C SER A 221 0.70 -0.88 23.11
N ALA A 222 1.28 -1.97 22.58
CA ALA A 222 1.99 -2.94 23.40
C ALA A 222 3.22 -2.31 24.08
N ASP A 223 3.98 -1.50 23.34
CA ASP A 223 5.15 -0.80 23.87
C ASP A 223 4.77 0.26 24.91
N ILE A 224 3.72 1.04 24.65
CA ILE A 224 3.17 2.02 25.58
C ILE A 224 2.72 1.36 26.88
N ALA A 225 2.00 0.24 26.80
CA ALA A 225 1.59 -0.52 27.97
C ALA A 225 2.80 -1.03 28.76
N ALA A 226 3.80 -1.62 28.08
CA ALA A 226 5.01 -2.11 28.71
C ALA A 226 5.81 -0.98 29.39
N GLY A 227 5.96 0.16 28.72
CA GLY A 227 6.59 1.37 29.26
C GLY A 227 5.87 1.93 30.48
N HIS A 228 4.53 2.03 30.45
CA HIS A 228 3.76 2.44 31.62
C HIS A 228 3.94 1.47 32.80
N LEU A 229 3.93 0.16 32.53
CA LEU A 229 4.15 -0.85 33.56
C LEU A 229 5.56 -0.72 34.16
N ALA A 230 6.58 -0.47 33.32
CA ALA A 230 7.97 -0.30 33.73
C ALA A 230 8.15 0.88 34.70
N VAL A 231 7.50 2.00 34.39
CA VAL A 231 7.61 3.24 35.16
C VAL A 231 6.81 3.15 36.46
N HIS A 232 5.55 2.71 36.38
CA HIS A 232 4.58 2.86 37.47
C HIS A 232 4.32 1.58 38.26
N GLY A 233 4.52 0.40 37.68
CA GLY A 233 4.20 -0.87 38.32
C GLY A 233 2.70 -1.09 38.54
N ASP A 234 1.84 -0.43 37.75
CA ASP A 234 0.38 -0.57 37.80
C ASP A 234 -0.11 -1.26 36.51
N PRO A 235 -0.47 -2.56 36.56
CA PRO A 235 -0.96 -3.31 35.40
C PRO A 235 -2.25 -2.76 34.79
N LEU A 236 -3.15 -2.19 35.60
CA LEU A 236 -4.42 -1.66 35.11
C LEU A 236 -4.22 -0.30 34.43
N ALA A 237 -3.36 0.56 34.97
CA ALA A 237 -2.98 1.80 34.29
C ALA A 237 -2.22 1.51 32.98
N ALA A 238 -1.29 0.57 32.99
CA ALA A 238 -0.55 0.15 31.80
C ALA A 238 -1.48 -0.35 30.68
N ARG A 239 -2.41 -1.26 31.02
CA ARG A 239 -3.42 -1.74 30.06
C ARG A 239 -4.27 -0.61 29.49
N ARG A 240 -4.75 0.31 30.34
CA ARG A 240 -5.55 1.46 29.90
C ARG A 240 -4.78 2.37 28.97
N ALA A 241 -3.49 2.61 29.24
CA ALA A 241 -2.66 3.45 28.39
C ALA A 241 -2.47 2.83 26.99
N GLY A 242 -2.19 1.52 26.92
CA GLY A 242 -2.11 0.80 25.64
C GLY A 242 -3.43 0.82 24.88
N LEU A 243 -4.55 0.47 25.52
CA LEU A 243 -5.87 0.48 24.88
C LEU A 243 -6.27 1.88 24.38
N ALA A 244 -6.02 2.92 25.17
CA ALA A 244 -6.32 4.28 24.77
C ALA A 244 -5.52 4.70 23.53
N HIS A 245 -4.31 4.16 23.33
CA HIS A 245 -3.57 4.37 22.09
C HIS A 245 -4.21 3.60 20.93
N LEU A 246 -4.48 2.31 21.10
CA LEU A 246 -5.10 1.49 20.06
C LEU A 246 -6.42 2.08 19.56
N ASP A 247 -7.27 2.56 20.47
CA ASP A 247 -8.56 3.19 20.13
C ASP A 247 -8.37 4.44 19.24
N ARG A 248 -7.32 5.24 19.51
CA ARG A 248 -6.98 6.39 18.64
C ARG A 248 -6.53 5.94 17.27
N THR A 249 -5.73 4.88 17.19
CA THR A 249 -5.27 4.36 15.92
C THR A 249 -6.40 3.74 15.08
N ILE A 250 -7.34 3.06 15.72
CA ILE A 250 -8.57 2.58 15.05
C ILE A 250 -9.38 3.76 14.52
N ALA A 251 -9.56 4.81 15.31
CA ALA A 251 -10.26 6.01 14.86
C ALA A 251 -9.54 6.70 13.68
N GLN A 252 -8.20 6.69 13.65
CA GLN A 252 -7.42 7.18 12.52
C GLN A 252 -7.60 6.32 11.27
N ALA A 253 -7.60 5.00 11.41
CA ALA A 253 -7.85 4.07 10.32
C ALA A 253 -9.26 4.26 9.72
N ASP A 254 -10.28 4.40 10.59
CA ASP A 254 -11.66 4.72 10.18
C ASP A 254 -11.73 6.08 9.46
N GLN A 255 -10.95 7.06 9.92
CA GLN A 255 -10.89 8.37 9.27
C GLN A 255 -10.32 8.26 7.86
N VAL A 256 -9.25 7.51 7.63
CA VAL A 256 -8.65 7.31 6.30
C VAL A 256 -9.64 6.68 5.33
N ILE A 257 -10.37 5.65 5.76
CA ILE A 257 -11.45 5.04 4.95
C ILE A 257 -12.56 6.06 4.65
N GLY A 258 -12.94 6.84 5.67
CA GLY A 258 -13.95 7.87 5.55
C GLY A 258 -13.54 8.98 4.57
N ASP A 259 -12.29 9.42 4.63
CA ASP A 259 -11.72 10.45 3.76
C ASP A 259 -11.68 9.95 2.31
N ALA A 260 -11.18 8.73 2.06
CA ALA A 260 -11.21 8.12 0.72
C ALA A 260 -12.64 7.99 0.16
N SER A 261 -13.61 7.63 1.00
CA SER A 261 -15.01 7.50 0.59
C SER A 261 -15.70 8.85 0.30
N ARG A 262 -15.18 9.95 0.87
CA ARG A 262 -15.64 11.33 0.67
C ARG A 262 -14.91 12.03 -0.46
N ASN A 263 -13.65 11.66 -0.71
CA ASN A 263 -12.78 12.16 -1.78
C ASN A 263 -13.17 11.70 -3.18
N ARG A 264 -14.32 11.01 -3.34
CA ARG A 264 -15.04 10.96 -4.62
C ARG A 264 -14.89 12.31 -5.27
N HIS A 265 -14.28 12.39 -6.45
CA HIS A 265 -13.98 13.64 -7.15
C HIS A 265 -15.28 14.44 -7.41
N ALA A 266 -15.80 15.04 -6.35
CA ALA A 266 -16.97 15.86 -6.29
C ALA A 266 -16.45 17.25 -6.66
N HIS A 267 -16.99 17.78 -7.75
CA HIS A 267 -16.65 19.07 -8.35
C HIS A 267 -15.47 19.04 -9.33
N ARG A 268 -15.72 18.50 -10.53
CA ARG A 268 -15.56 19.28 -11.77
C ARG A 268 -16.71 18.98 -12.73
#